data_AF-A0A2V2S117-F1
#
_entry.id   AF-A0A2V2S117-F1
#
_cell.length_a   1.000
_cell.length_b   1.000
_cell.length_c   1.000
_cell.angle_alpha   90.00
_cell.angle_beta   90.00
_cell.angle_gamma   90.00
#
_symmetry.space_group_name_H-M   'P 1'
#
loop_
_entity.id
_entity.type
_entity.pdbx_description
1 polymer ?
#
loop_
_entity_poly.entity_id
_entity_poly.type
_entity_poly.pdbx_seq_one_letter_code
_entity_poly.pdbx_strand_id
1 'polypeptide(L)' 'MDLGQLTDVLTELGCPQEKASEMAGQLDKRARQLADQKQRSYEEALGHLLGLMRQGWAAKDKGL' A
#
# COMPACT_ATOMS: atom_id res chain seq x y z
N MET A 1 -7.84 9.90 -0.51
CA MET A 1 -7.16 9.03 -1.49
C MET A 1 -8.13 7.94 -1.92
N ASP A 2 -8.29 7.74 -3.21
CA ASP A 2 -9.14 6.69 -3.80
C ASP A 2 -8.29 5.54 -4.39
N LEU A 3 -8.95 4.46 -4.83
CA LEU A 3 -8.26 3.26 -5.33
C LEU A 3 -7.43 3.51 -6.59
N GLY A 4 -7.83 4.47 -7.43
CA GLY A 4 -7.08 4.85 -8.63
C GLY A 4 -5.75 5.48 -8.24
N GLN A 5 -5.80 6.50 -7.39
CA GLN A 5 -4.60 7.14 -6.83
C GLN A 5 -3.67 6.15 -6.11
N LEU A 6 -4.22 5.17 -5.39
CA LEU A 6 -3.43 4.14 -4.73
C LEU A 6 -2.76 3.17 -5.70
N THR A 7 -3.41 2.87 -6.82
CA THR A 7 -2.85 2.04 -7.89
C THR A 7 -1.65 2.74 -8.55
N ASP A 8 -1.77 4.04 -8.80
CA ASP A 8 -0.69 4.84 -9.38
C ASP A 8 0.52 4.87 -8.43
N VAL A 9 0.30 5.17 -7.14
CA VAL A 9 1.36 5.18 -6.11
C VAL A 9 2.04 3.81 -6.01
N LEU A 10 1.28 2.71 -6.04
CA LEU A 10 1.86 1.37 -6.01
C LEU A 10 2.73 1.11 -7.26
N THR A 11 2.30 1.57 -8.42
CA THR A 11 3.04 1.43 -9.68
C THR A 11 4.34 2.23 -9.65
N GLU A 12 4.32 3.45 -9.12
CA GLU A 12 5.53 4.26 -8.89
C GLU A 12 6.50 3.63 -7.88
N LEU A 13 5.97 2.86 -6.92
CA LEU A 13 6.77 2.09 -5.95
C LEU A 13 7.35 0.78 -6.53
N GLY A 14 7.11 0.48 -7.81
CA GLY A 14 7.63 -0.72 -8.49
C GLY A 14 6.67 -1.92 -8.49
N CYS A 15 5.41 -1.74 -8.08
CA CYS A 15 4.40 -2.77 -8.23
C CYS A 15 4.02 -2.94 -9.71
N PRO A 16 3.96 -4.18 -10.24
CA PRO A 16 3.40 -4.43 -11.57
C PRO A 16 1.96 -3.91 -11.65
N GLN A 17 1.61 -3.21 -12.73
CA GLN A 17 0.28 -2.59 -12.92
C GLN A 17 -0.86 -3.61 -12.80
N GLU A 18 -0.67 -4.82 -13.33
CA GLU A 18 -1.60 -5.96 -13.22
C GLU A 18 -1.92 -6.35 -11.77
N LYS A 19 -0.97 -6.15 -10.84
CA LYS A 19 -1.14 -6.44 -9.41
C LYS A 19 -1.50 -5.20 -8.61
N ALA A 20 -1.18 -4.01 -9.11
CA ALA A 20 -1.35 -2.75 -8.40
C ALA A 20 -2.83 -2.49 -8.06
N SER A 21 -3.75 -2.78 -8.98
CA SER A 21 -5.21 -2.61 -8.74
C SER A 21 -5.73 -3.54 -7.63
N GLU A 22 -5.34 -4.81 -7.66
CA GLU A 22 -5.72 -5.76 -6.61
C GLU A 22 -5.10 -5.37 -5.25
N MET A 23 -3.81 -5.01 -5.24
CA MET A 23 -3.13 -4.56 -4.04
C MET A 23 -3.71 -3.27 -3.47
N ALA A 24 -4.13 -2.33 -4.31
CA ALA A 24 -4.77 -1.10 -3.88
C ALA A 24 -6.04 -1.42 -3.07
N GLY A 25 -6.88 -2.33 -3.57
CA GLY A 25 -8.07 -2.78 -2.84
C GLY A 25 -7.74 -3.44 -1.50
N GLN A 26 -6.69 -4.26 -1.46
CA GLN A 26 -6.25 -4.91 -0.21
C GLN A 26 -5.67 -3.90 0.80
N LEU A 27 -4.86 -2.95 0.35
CA LEU A 27 -4.28 -1.90 1.19
C LEU A 27 -5.35 -0.97 1.74
N ASP A 28 -6.33 -0.53 0.95
CA ASP A 28 -7.43 0.32 1.42
C ASP A 28 -8.22 -0.38 2.53
N LYS A 29 -8.59 -1.65 2.32
CA LYS A 29 -9.31 -2.45 3.32
C LYS A 29 -8.49 -2.59 4.62
N ARG A 30 -7.20 -2.91 4.50
CA ARG A 30 -6.29 -3.02 5.65
C ARG A 30 -6.08 -1.69 6.36
N ALA A 31 -5.97 -0.58 5.63
CA ALA A 31 -5.81 0.75 6.20
C ALA A 31 -7.03 1.14 7.04
N ARG A 32 -8.24 0.87 6.55
CA ARG A 32 -9.49 1.09 7.31
C ARG A 32 -9.54 0.23 8.58
N GLN A 33 -9.20 -1.05 8.48
CA GLN A 33 -9.14 -1.94 9.64
C GLN A 33 -8.09 -1.49 10.66
N LEU A 34 -6.91 -1.08 10.20
CA LEU A 34 -5.83 -0.63 11.06
C LEU A 34 -6.16 0.71 11.74
N ALA A 35 -6.81 1.62 11.01
CA ALA A 35 -7.30 2.90 11.53
C ALA A 35 -8.28 2.67 12.69
N ASP A 36 -9.24 1.75 12.51
CA ASP A 36 -10.21 1.37 13.53
C ASP A 36 -9.53 0.69 14.74
N GLN A 37 -8.69 -0.31 14.51
CA GLN A 37 -8.04 -1.08 15.58
C GLN A 37 -7.01 -0.29 16.38
N LYS A 38 -6.36 0.71 15.78
CA LYS A 38 -5.29 1.50 16.42
C LYS A 38 -5.71 2.91 16.77
N GLN A 39 -6.99 3.27 16.55
CA GLN A 39 -7.51 4.63 16.64
C GLN A 39 -6.59 5.66 15.94
N ARG A 40 -6.16 5.32 14.72
CA ARG A 40 -5.36 6.20 13.87
C ARG A 40 -6.20 6.72 12.72
N SER A 41 -5.77 7.80 12.11
CA SER A 41 -6.37 8.23 10.85
C SER A 41 -6.11 7.19 9.75
N TYR A 42 -7.03 7.12 8.78
CA TYR A 42 -6.85 6.29 7.59
C TYR A 42 -5.53 6.62 6.86
N GLU A 43 -5.17 7.91 6.79
CA GLU A 43 -3.96 8.37 6.12
C GLU A 43 -2.68 7.88 6.82
N GLU A 44 -2.62 7.92 8.15
CA GLU A 44 -1.49 7.38 8.90
C GLU A 44 -1.39 5.85 8.75
N ALA A 45 -2.52 5.15 8.78
CA ALA A 45 -2.57 3.71 8.59
C ALA A 45 -2.11 3.32 7.18
N LEU A 46 -2.61 4.02 6.15
CA LEU A 46 -2.25 3.79 4.76
C LEU A 46 -0.77 4.12 4.50
N GLY A 47 -0.28 5.26 5.01
CA GLY A 47 1.12 5.65 4.90
C GLY A 47 2.06 4.63 5.54
N HIS A 48 1.67 4.04 6.68
CA HIS A 48 2.41 2.95 7.29
C HIS A 48 2.47 1.71 6.39
N LEU A 49 1.34 1.29 5.82
CA LEU A 49 1.27 0.12 4.92
C LEU A 49 2.06 0.35 3.63
N LEU A 50 2.00 1.54 3.04
CA LEU A 50 2.81 1.92 1.87
C LEU A 50 4.31 1.90 2.19
N GLY A 51 4.69 2.37 3.37
CA GLY A 51 6.07 2.29 3.87
C GLY A 51 6.58 0.85 4.00
N LEU A 52 5.73 -0.08 4.43
CA LEU A 52 6.05 -1.52 4.50
C LEU A 52 6.16 -2.13 3.10
N MET A 53 5.24 -1.82 2.18
CA MET A 53 5.30 -2.27 0.79
C MET A 53 6.59 -1.83 0.11
N ARG A 54 6.96 -0.55 0.23
CA ARG A 54 8.21 -0.01 -0.34
C ARG A 54 9.45 -0.80 0.12
N GLN A 55 9.49 -1.22 1.38
CA GLN A 55 10.57 -2.07 1.90
C GLN A 55 10.55 -3.47 1.28
N GLY A 56 9.38 -4.06 1.11
CA GLY A 56 9.22 -5.37 0.47
C GLY A 56 9.67 -5.38 -0.99
N TRP A 57 9.36 -4.32 -1.75
CA TRP A 57 9.80 -4.18 -3.14
C TRP A 57 11.30 -3.85 -3.25
N ALA A 58 11.82 -2.97 -2.39
CA ALA A 58 13.25 -2.68 -2.32
C ALA A 58 14.08 -3.93 -1.92
N ALA A 59 13.53 -4.82 -1.09
CA ALA A 59 14.15 -6.09 -0.76
C ALA A 59 14.11 -7.09 -1.93
N LYS A 60 13.00 -7.12 -2.68
CA LYS A 60 12.85 -7.96 -3.87
C LYS A 60 13.78 -7.55 -5.01
N ASP A 61 13.99 -6.25 -5.20
CA ASP A 61 14.92 -5.69 -6.19
C ASP A 61 16.38 -6.07 -5.86
N LYS A 62 16.72 -6.22 -4.58
CA LYS A 62 18.05 -6.65 -4.12
C LYS A 62 18.31 -8.16 -4.17
N GLY A 63 17.36 -8.98 -4.65
CA GLY A 63 17.57 -10.40 -4.92
C GLY A 63 18.06 -11.21 -3.70
N LEU A 64 17.21 -11.34 -2.69
CA LEU A 64 17.33 -12.45 -1.73
C LEU A 64 16.35 -13.57 -2.09
#